data_AF-A0AAX1EK60-F1
#
_entry.id   AF-A0AAX1EK60-F1
#
_cell.length_a   1.000
_cell.length_b   1.000
_cell.length_c   1.000
_cell.angle_alpha   90.00
_cell.angle_beta   90.00
_cell.angle_gamma   90.00
#
_symmetry.space_group_name_H-M   'P 1'
#
loop_
_entity.id
_entity.type
_entity.pdbx_description
1 polymer ?
#
loop_
_entity_poly.entity_id
_entity_poly.type
_entity_poly.pdbx_seq_one_letter_code
_entity_poly.pdbx_strand_id
1 'polypeptide(L)'
;MVVEKREFPDKKAMEKAMELARQSAETAQYLYQSFKKMVEKYKLFDLKGLVEELKKFAELVDSEHASKGIWDGKKVSTAIENIQQHLANSMSKQLKESVGDKEIRHDIAISDDAELRRGYSTNKESVGKETAKQMDTMFNNWLAKHGFINKKSVIYKFNEENKQYERADASELRSLLNSKEEGFPKYMKEQGFNLNTYQQPYTAKTEEKAAAAEMKKDLAESKKEKAAPSKETPEPPSRPSASS
;
A
#
# COMPACT_ATOMS: atom_id res chain seq x y z
N MET A 1 -31.68 -41.53 16.86
CA MET A 1 -30.61 -40.54 16.60
C MET A 1 -31.19 -39.16 16.83
N VAL A 2 -30.76 -38.47 17.89
CA VAL A 2 -31.21 -37.11 18.18
C VAL A 2 -30.53 -36.19 17.15
N VAL A 3 -31.34 -35.57 16.30
CA VAL A 3 -30.86 -34.50 15.41
C VAL A 3 -30.69 -33.27 16.30
N GLU A 4 -29.48 -33.04 16.80
CA GLU A 4 -29.16 -31.80 17.51
C GLU A 4 -29.50 -30.62 16.59
N LYS A 5 -30.39 -29.74 17.07
CA LYS A 5 -30.73 -28.48 16.43
C LYS A 5 -29.43 -27.70 16.23
N ARG A 6 -29.08 -27.46 14.97
CA ARG A 6 -27.87 -26.73 14.58
C ARG A 6 -28.12 -25.24 14.79
N GLU A 7 -27.87 -24.78 16.00
CA GLU A 7 -27.94 -23.37 16.32
C GLU A 7 -26.59 -22.73 16.02
N PHE A 8 -26.51 -22.11 14.85
CA PHE A 8 -25.47 -21.14 14.60
C PHE A 8 -25.70 -19.94 15.52
N PRO A 9 -24.65 -19.32 16.09
CA PRO A 9 -24.83 -18.16 16.93
C PRO A 9 -25.51 -17.05 16.13
N ASP A 10 -26.64 -16.56 16.64
CA ASP A 10 -27.32 -15.40 16.09
C ASP A 10 -26.44 -14.16 16.18
N LYS A 11 -26.72 -13.17 15.32
CA LYS A 11 -25.97 -11.89 15.28
C LYS A 11 -25.80 -11.25 16.66
N LYS A 12 -26.87 -11.23 17.47
CA LYS A 12 -26.84 -10.69 18.84
C LYS A 12 -25.92 -11.47 19.79
N ALA A 13 -25.82 -12.78 19.61
CA ALA A 13 -24.93 -13.61 20.41
C ALA A 13 -23.46 -13.34 20.03
N MET A 14 -23.17 -13.16 18.73
CA MET A 14 -21.83 -12.77 18.28
C MET A 14 -21.45 -11.36 18.72
N GLU A 15 -22.36 -10.38 18.67
CA GLU A 15 -22.08 -9.02 19.16
C GLU A 15 -21.69 -9.04 20.65
N LYS A 16 -22.46 -9.74 21.50
CA LYS A 16 -22.12 -9.90 22.92
C LYS A 16 -20.80 -10.63 23.14
N ALA A 17 -20.53 -11.66 22.34
CA ALA A 17 -19.27 -12.38 22.42
C ALA A 17 -18.08 -11.48 22.05
N MET A 18 -18.24 -10.61 21.05
CA MET A 18 -17.22 -9.61 20.68
C MET A 18 -17.05 -8.54 21.77
N GLU A 19 -18.12 -8.07 22.40
CA GLU A 19 -18.03 -7.11 23.51
C GLU A 19 -17.23 -7.68 24.70
N LEU A 20 -17.51 -8.93 25.08
CA LEU A 20 -16.75 -9.63 26.12
C LEU A 20 -15.30 -9.87 25.70
N ALA A 21 -15.11 -10.32 24.46
CA ALA A 21 -13.79 -10.59 23.91
C ALA A 21 -12.91 -9.35 23.82
N ARG A 22 -13.49 -8.14 23.75
CA ARG A 22 -12.72 -6.90 23.72
C ARG A 22 -11.94 -6.64 25.01
N GLN A 23 -12.30 -7.27 26.13
CA GLN A 23 -11.62 -7.06 27.41
C GLN A 23 -10.29 -7.83 27.54
N SER A 24 -10.02 -8.78 26.66
CA SER A 24 -8.80 -9.59 26.71
C SER A 24 -8.40 -10.09 25.32
N ALA A 25 -7.14 -9.88 24.96
CA ALA A 25 -6.54 -10.40 23.73
C ALA A 25 -6.71 -11.92 23.59
N GLU A 26 -6.57 -12.67 24.70
CA GLU A 26 -6.72 -14.12 24.73
C GLU A 26 -8.16 -14.55 24.42
N THR A 27 -9.13 -13.83 24.96
CA THR A 27 -10.55 -14.12 24.73
C THR A 27 -10.94 -13.83 23.28
N ALA A 28 -10.42 -12.74 22.69
CA ALA A 28 -10.62 -12.43 21.28
C ALA A 28 -9.97 -13.46 20.34
N GLN A 29 -8.74 -13.92 20.64
CA GLN A 29 -8.12 -15.01 19.88
C GLN A 29 -8.88 -16.32 20.01
N TYR A 30 -9.34 -16.65 21.21
CA TYR A 30 -10.13 -17.86 21.45
C TYR A 30 -11.45 -17.85 20.67
N LEU A 31 -12.14 -16.71 20.62
CA LEU A 31 -13.36 -16.53 19.85
C LEU A 31 -13.13 -16.79 18.36
N TYR A 32 -12.10 -16.16 17.78
CA TYR A 32 -11.71 -16.38 16.38
C TYR A 32 -11.38 -17.86 16.11
N GLN A 33 -10.54 -18.48 16.93
CA GLN A 33 -10.13 -19.87 16.72
C GLN A 33 -11.30 -20.85 16.84
N SER A 34 -12.19 -20.64 17.82
CA SER A 34 -13.37 -21.49 18.02
C SER A 34 -14.36 -21.36 16.87
N PHE A 35 -14.59 -20.13 16.39
CA PHE A 35 -15.45 -19.90 15.24
C PHE A 35 -14.86 -20.48 13.95
N LYS A 36 -13.55 -20.33 13.72
CA LYS A 36 -12.85 -20.94 12.59
C LYS A 36 -12.98 -22.46 12.59
N LYS A 37 -12.71 -23.12 13.74
CA LYS A 37 -12.88 -24.57 13.89
C LYS A 37 -14.31 -25.02 13.62
N MET A 38 -15.31 -24.23 14.04
CA MET A 38 -16.72 -24.50 13.75
C MET A 38 -17.00 -24.44 12.25
N VAL A 39 -16.59 -23.38 11.57
CA VAL A 39 -16.78 -23.20 10.13
C VAL A 39 -16.09 -24.31 9.31
N GLU A 40 -14.88 -24.70 9.69
CA GLU A 40 -14.13 -25.79 9.06
C GLU A 40 -14.79 -27.16 9.27
N LYS A 41 -15.22 -27.45 10.51
CA LYS A 41 -15.91 -28.70 10.87
C LYS A 41 -17.21 -28.89 10.09
N TYR A 42 -17.95 -27.80 9.86
CA TYR A 42 -19.24 -27.84 9.18
C TYR A 42 -19.19 -27.47 7.69
N LYS A 43 -18.00 -27.22 7.13
CA LYS A 43 -17.77 -26.85 5.71
C LYS A 43 -18.62 -25.67 5.25
N LEU A 44 -18.78 -24.66 6.10
CA LEU A 44 -19.62 -23.49 5.83
C LEU A 44 -18.82 -22.41 5.11
N PHE A 45 -18.58 -22.64 3.81
CA PHE A 45 -17.72 -21.78 3.00
C PHE A 45 -18.22 -20.33 2.86
N ASP A 46 -19.52 -20.11 3.01
CA ASP A 46 -20.15 -18.78 2.96
C ASP A 46 -19.73 -17.87 4.13
N LEU A 47 -19.26 -18.45 5.24
CA LEU A 47 -18.86 -17.72 6.44
C LEU A 47 -17.37 -17.37 6.49
N LYS A 48 -16.61 -17.65 5.41
CA LYS A 48 -15.18 -17.31 5.33
C LYS A 48 -14.92 -15.81 5.53
N GLY A 49 -15.78 -14.95 4.99
CA GLY A 49 -15.66 -13.50 5.20
C GLY A 49 -15.77 -13.10 6.67
N LEU A 50 -16.69 -13.72 7.41
CA LEU A 50 -16.87 -13.46 8.84
C LEU A 50 -15.69 -14.00 9.67
N VAL A 51 -15.08 -15.12 9.26
CA VAL A 51 -13.85 -15.64 9.87
C VAL A 51 -12.70 -14.64 9.69
N GLU A 52 -12.57 -14.02 8.52
CA GLU A 52 -11.57 -12.97 8.28
C GLU A 52 -11.83 -11.70 9.08
N GLU A 53 -13.09 -11.28 9.23
CA GLU A 53 -13.46 -10.15 10.09
C GLU A 53 -13.15 -10.41 11.56
N LEU A 54 -13.46 -11.61 12.07
CA LEU A 54 -13.12 -12.00 13.44
C LEU A 54 -11.62 -12.10 13.66
N LYS A 55 -10.85 -12.50 12.63
CA LYS A 55 -9.40 -12.46 12.67
C LYS A 55 -8.90 -11.02 12.83
N LYS A 56 -9.40 -10.09 12.00
CA LYS A 56 -9.06 -8.66 12.10
C LYS A 56 -9.45 -8.07 13.45
N PHE A 57 -10.60 -8.48 14.00
CA PHE A 57 -11.05 -8.08 15.34
C PHE A 57 -10.08 -8.58 16.42
N ALA A 58 -9.71 -9.87 16.40
CA ALA A 58 -8.77 -10.42 17.36
C ALA A 58 -7.39 -9.75 17.29
N GLU A 59 -6.90 -9.46 16.09
CA GLU A 59 -5.67 -8.71 15.85
C GLU A 59 -5.76 -7.25 16.37
N LEU A 60 -6.92 -6.59 16.23
CA LEU A 60 -7.16 -5.26 16.78
C LEU A 60 -7.13 -5.28 18.31
N VAL A 61 -7.83 -6.21 18.96
CA VAL A 61 -7.87 -6.31 20.43
C VAL A 61 -6.48 -6.64 20.99
N ASP A 62 -5.74 -7.52 20.33
CA ASP A 62 -4.34 -7.81 20.68
C ASP A 62 -3.47 -6.55 20.62
N SER A 63 -3.65 -5.72 19.58
CA SER A 63 -2.95 -4.43 19.49
C SER A 63 -3.40 -3.43 20.57
N GLU A 64 -4.69 -3.35 20.90
CA GLU A 64 -5.20 -2.48 21.98
C GLU A 64 -4.55 -2.81 23.34
N HIS A 65 -4.30 -4.10 23.60
CA HIS A 65 -3.76 -4.59 24.87
C HIS A 65 -2.24 -4.79 24.86
N ALA A 66 -1.56 -4.51 23.75
CA ALA A 66 -0.12 -4.70 23.60
C ALA A 66 0.68 -3.68 24.43
N SER A 67 0.94 -3.99 25.70
CA SER A 67 1.79 -3.16 26.54
C SER A 67 3.22 -3.70 26.60
N LYS A 68 4.04 -3.37 25.59
CA LYS A 68 5.48 -3.67 25.62
C LYS A 68 6.22 -2.63 26.46
N GLY A 69 7.13 -3.08 27.35
CA GLY A 69 8.09 -2.21 28.01
C GLY A 69 7.63 -1.52 29.30
N ILE A 70 6.54 -1.96 29.93
CA ILE A 70 6.10 -1.43 31.25
C ILE A 70 7.23 -1.51 32.29
N TRP A 71 8.00 -2.59 32.26
CA TRP A 71 9.12 -2.84 33.17
C TRP A 71 10.46 -2.26 32.70
N ASP A 72 10.54 -1.74 31.47
CA ASP A 72 11.77 -1.17 30.90
C ASP A 72 11.95 0.32 31.22
N GLY A 73 11.03 0.91 32.02
CA GLY A 73 11.02 2.34 32.32
C GLY A 73 10.70 3.24 31.11
N LYS A 74 10.30 2.64 29.98
CA LYS A 74 9.90 3.36 28.76
C LYS A 74 8.43 3.77 28.88
N LYS A 75 8.08 4.92 28.28
CA LYS A 75 6.69 5.36 28.17
C LYS A 75 5.88 4.26 27.50
N VAL A 76 4.82 3.80 28.19
CA VAL A 76 3.90 2.80 27.63
C VAL A 76 3.22 3.43 26.42
N SER A 77 3.30 2.76 25.27
CA SER A 77 2.60 3.18 24.07
C SER A 77 1.09 3.23 24.31
N THR A 78 0.44 4.27 23.80
CA THR A 78 -1.02 4.40 23.93
C THR A 78 -1.72 3.36 23.04
N ALA A 79 -2.97 3.01 23.37
CA ALA A 79 -3.75 2.10 22.54
C ALA A 79 -3.83 2.56 21.07
N ILE A 80 -3.91 3.88 20.84
CA ILE A 80 -3.92 4.46 19.49
C ILE A 80 -2.59 4.23 18.79
N GLU A 81 -1.46 4.46 19.46
CA GLU A 81 -0.12 4.19 18.91
C GLU A 81 0.06 2.70 18.56
N ASN A 82 -0.43 1.81 19.43
CA ASN A 82 -0.36 0.37 19.19
C ASN A 82 -1.22 -0.07 18.00
N ILE A 83 -2.44 0.45 17.89
CA ILE A 83 -3.32 0.20 16.74
C ILE A 83 -2.66 0.71 15.46
N GLN A 84 -2.07 1.91 15.47
CA GLN A 84 -1.37 2.46 14.32
C GLN A 84 -0.16 1.61 13.93
N GLN A 85 0.62 1.12 14.90
CA GLN A 85 1.75 0.24 14.66
C GLN A 85 1.30 -1.11 14.11
N HIS A 86 0.21 -1.67 14.64
CA HIS A 86 -0.38 -2.91 14.12
C HIS A 86 -0.87 -2.76 12.68
N LEU A 87 -1.58 -1.66 12.39
CA LEU A 87 -2.05 -1.35 11.04
C LEU A 87 -0.88 -1.22 10.06
N ALA A 88 0.18 -0.51 10.46
CA ALA A 88 1.39 -0.37 9.67
C ALA A 88 2.05 -1.73 9.43
N ASN A 89 2.20 -2.57 10.46
CA ASN A 89 2.75 -3.92 10.32
C ASN A 89 1.91 -4.82 9.40
N SER A 90 0.58 -4.75 9.48
CA SER A 90 -0.33 -5.54 8.65
C SER A 90 -0.24 -5.13 7.19
N MET A 91 -0.28 -3.83 6.91
CA MET A 91 -0.08 -3.30 5.57
C MET A 91 1.30 -3.64 5.02
N SER A 92 2.34 -3.61 5.86
CA SER A 92 3.69 -4.02 5.48
C SER A 92 3.78 -5.51 5.12
N LYS A 93 3.06 -6.39 5.81
CA LYS A 93 3.01 -7.82 5.43
C LYS A 93 2.33 -8.01 4.07
N GLN A 94 1.17 -7.39 3.86
CA GLN A 94 0.44 -7.46 2.58
C GLN A 94 1.25 -6.87 1.43
N LEU A 95 1.98 -5.78 1.70
CA LEU A 95 2.82 -5.14 0.71
C LEU A 95 4.05 -6.00 0.38
N LYS A 96 4.65 -6.69 1.36
CA LYS A 96 5.71 -7.69 1.11
C LYS A 96 5.22 -8.87 0.27
N GLU A 97 3.99 -9.34 0.47
CA GLU A 97 3.42 -10.41 -0.35
C GLU A 97 3.23 -9.99 -1.82
N SER A 98 2.91 -8.72 -2.08
CA SER A 98 2.66 -8.22 -3.44
C SER A 98 3.92 -7.69 -4.16
N VAL A 99 4.84 -7.06 -3.43
CA VAL A 99 6.04 -6.42 -3.99
C VAL A 99 7.30 -7.28 -3.80
N GLY A 100 7.34 -8.13 -2.76
CA GLY A 100 8.55 -8.84 -2.34
C GLY A 100 9.63 -7.89 -1.82
N ASP A 101 10.89 -8.27 -2.01
CA ASP A 101 12.07 -7.47 -1.66
C ASP A 101 12.49 -6.46 -2.75
N LYS A 102 11.60 -6.19 -3.72
CA LYS A 102 11.91 -5.30 -4.84
C LYS A 102 11.98 -3.85 -4.39
N GLU A 103 12.93 -3.12 -4.96
CA GLU A 103 13.05 -1.68 -4.75
C GLU A 103 11.82 -0.96 -5.32
N ILE A 104 11.21 -0.12 -4.48
CA ILE A 104 10.04 0.67 -4.86
C ILE A 104 10.52 2.05 -5.27
N ARG A 105 10.16 2.44 -6.49
CA ARG A 105 10.28 3.81 -6.97
C ARG A 105 8.97 4.54 -6.73
N HIS A 106 9.05 5.65 -6.02
CA HIS A 106 7.96 6.59 -5.76
C HIS A 106 8.20 7.87 -6.54
N ASP A 107 7.42 8.10 -7.59
CA ASP A 107 7.45 9.35 -8.35
C ASP A 107 6.35 10.26 -7.81
N ILE A 108 6.71 11.49 -7.47
CA ILE A 108 5.79 12.46 -6.87
C ILE A 108 5.94 13.81 -7.56
N ALA A 109 4.81 14.44 -7.88
CA ALA A 109 4.76 15.79 -8.40
C ALA A 109 3.85 16.63 -7.51
N ILE A 110 4.37 17.75 -7.03
CA ILE A 110 3.66 18.70 -6.16
C ILE A 110 3.56 20.02 -6.94
N SER A 111 2.36 20.51 -7.20
CA SER A 111 2.15 21.86 -7.76
C SER A 111 2.36 22.93 -6.71
N ASP A 112 2.53 24.18 -7.13
CA ASP A 112 2.66 25.30 -6.19
C ASP A 112 1.35 25.56 -5.41
N ASP A 113 0.21 25.09 -5.94
CA ASP A 113 -1.10 25.05 -5.27
C ASP A 113 -1.29 23.81 -4.35
N ALA A 114 -0.19 23.14 -3.98
CA ALA A 114 -0.19 21.92 -3.17
C ALA A 114 -1.05 20.78 -3.75
N GLU A 115 -1.26 20.76 -5.07
CA GLU A 115 -1.84 19.61 -5.75
C GLU A 115 -0.79 18.52 -5.88
N LEU A 116 -1.16 17.31 -5.48
CA LEU A 116 -0.28 16.16 -5.43
C LEU A 116 -0.67 15.14 -6.49
N ARG A 117 0.31 14.73 -7.29
CA ARG A 117 0.29 13.48 -8.05
C ARG A 117 1.39 12.56 -7.57
N ARG A 118 1.10 11.26 -7.61
CA ARG A 118 2.00 10.22 -7.17
C ARG A 118 1.82 8.98 -8.02
N GLY A 119 2.93 8.28 -8.23
CA GLY A 119 2.99 7.01 -8.94
C GLY A 119 4.00 6.09 -8.24
N TYR A 120 3.71 4.80 -8.29
CA TYR A 120 4.59 3.78 -7.73
C TYR A 120 4.97 2.79 -8.82
N SER A 121 6.25 2.46 -8.89
CA SER A 121 6.77 1.45 -9.81
C SER A 121 7.78 0.54 -9.12
N THR A 122 7.86 -0.69 -9.61
CA THR A 122 8.82 -1.72 -9.18
C THR A 122 9.42 -2.31 -10.44
N ASN A 123 10.75 -2.37 -10.54
CA ASN A 123 11.46 -2.85 -11.73
C ASN A 123 11.00 -2.20 -13.05
N LYS A 124 10.71 -0.89 -13.03
CA LYS A 124 10.21 -0.09 -14.17
C LYS A 124 8.79 -0.44 -14.65
N GLU A 125 8.06 -1.29 -13.91
CA GLU A 125 6.65 -1.57 -14.15
C GLU A 125 5.79 -0.90 -13.08
N SER A 126 4.65 -0.33 -13.48
CA SER A 126 3.68 0.24 -12.53
C SER A 126 3.14 -0.86 -11.61
N VAL A 127 3.02 -0.54 -10.32
CA VAL A 127 2.40 -1.47 -9.37
C VAL A 127 0.91 -1.66 -9.68
N GLY A 128 0.36 -2.81 -9.27
CA GLY A 128 -1.07 -3.09 -9.38
C GLY A 128 -1.92 -2.09 -8.57
N LYS A 129 -3.20 -1.95 -8.93
CA LYS A 129 -4.13 -1.00 -8.26
C LYS A 129 -4.24 -1.22 -6.75
N GLU A 130 -4.22 -2.47 -6.29
CA GLU A 130 -4.32 -2.79 -4.87
C GLU A 130 -3.07 -2.38 -4.10
N THR A 131 -1.90 -2.70 -4.65
CA THR A 131 -0.59 -2.26 -4.12
C THR A 131 -0.49 -0.73 -4.10
N ALA A 132 -0.93 -0.05 -5.15
CA ALA A 132 -0.97 1.42 -5.19
C ALA A 132 -1.86 2.00 -4.07
N LYS A 133 -3.02 1.38 -3.81
CA LYS A 133 -3.94 1.81 -2.73
C LYS A 133 -3.34 1.61 -1.34
N GLN A 134 -2.61 0.52 -1.12
CA GLN A 134 -1.89 0.28 0.13
C GLN A 134 -0.78 1.32 0.33
N MET A 135 0.00 1.61 -0.72
CA MET A 135 1.02 2.65 -0.71
C MET A 135 0.45 4.04 -0.45
N ASP A 136 -0.68 4.37 -1.07
CA ASP A 136 -1.42 5.60 -0.82
C ASP A 136 -1.85 5.73 0.64
N THR A 137 -2.28 4.63 1.24
CA THR A 137 -2.69 4.60 2.65
C THR A 137 -1.49 4.82 3.56
N MET A 138 -0.35 4.20 3.29
CA MET A 138 0.90 4.45 4.00
C MET A 138 1.37 5.90 3.88
N PHE A 139 1.27 6.48 2.67
CA PHE A 139 1.59 7.88 2.44
C PHE A 139 0.68 8.82 3.21
N ASN A 140 -0.63 8.55 3.23
CA ASN A 140 -1.59 9.34 4.01
C ASN A 140 -1.35 9.21 5.52
N ASN A 141 -0.97 8.03 6.02
CA ASN A 141 -0.62 7.82 7.42
C ASN A 141 0.63 8.61 7.80
N TRP A 142 1.64 8.64 6.92
CA TRP A 142 2.83 9.48 7.10
C TRP A 142 2.45 10.96 7.15
N LEU A 143 1.64 11.45 6.20
CA LEU A 143 1.14 12.83 6.24
C LEU A 143 0.42 13.16 7.56
N ALA A 144 -0.45 12.26 8.02
CA ALA A 144 -1.21 12.45 9.26
C ALA A 144 -0.30 12.56 10.49
N LYS A 145 0.80 11.81 10.55
CA LYS A 145 1.80 11.93 11.63
C LYS A 145 2.46 13.31 11.68
N HIS A 146 2.60 13.96 10.53
CA HIS A 146 3.18 15.30 10.43
C HIS A 146 2.11 16.42 10.41
N GLY A 147 0.86 16.11 10.76
CA GLY A 147 -0.22 17.11 10.81
C GLY A 147 -0.80 17.52 9.46
N PHE A 148 -0.51 16.76 8.39
CA PHE A 148 -1.04 17.00 7.05
C PHE A 148 -2.19 16.05 6.72
N ILE A 149 -3.14 16.51 5.90
CA ILE A 149 -4.21 15.68 5.36
C ILE A 149 -4.34 15.89 3.86
N ASN A 150 -4.51 14.81 3.11
CA ASN A 150 -4.80 14.86 1.69
C ASN A 150 -6.31 14.81 1.46
N LYS A 151 -6.89 15.88 0.89
CA LYS A 151 -8.29 15.90 0.44
C LYS A 151 -8.34 16.17 -1.05
N LYS A 152 -8.87 15.21 -1.82
CA LYS A 152 -9.05 15.31 -3.28
C LYS A 152 -7.77 15.72 -4.04
N SER A 153 -6.62 15.15 -3.66
CA SER A 153 -5.30 15.46 -4.23
C SER A 153 -4.74 16.83 -3.87
N VAL A 154 -5.33 17.54 -2.91
CA VAL A 154 -4.76 18.77 -2.33
C VAL A 154 -4.34 18.48 -0.90
N ILE A 155 -3.15 18.90 -0.53
CA ILE A 155 -2.64 18.72 0.83
C ILE A 155 -2.96 19.95 1.68
N TYR A 156 -3.49 19.69 2.87
CA TYR A 156 -3.81 20.70 3.88
C TYR A 156 -2.99 20.43 5.13
N LYS A 157 -2.52 21.49 5.78
CA LYS A 157 -1.81 21.44 7.06
C LYS A 157 -2.78 21.82 8.18
N PHE A 158 -2.72 21.09 9.28
CA PHE A 158 -3.45 21.47 10.49
C PHE A 158 -2.75 22.67 11.15
N ASN A 159 -3.47 23.78 11.28
CA ASN A 159 -3.01 24.95 12.00
C ASN A 159 -3.55 24.89 13.45
N GLU A 160 -2.66 24.77 14.43
CA GLU A 160 -3.03 24.68 15.85
C GLU A 160 -3.67 25.96 16.38
N GLU A 161 -3.30 27.13 15.84
CA GLU A 161 -3.81 28.44 16.28
C GLU A 161 -5.29 28.61 15.90
N ASN A 162 -5.63 28.27 14.67
CA ASN A 162 -6.99 28.42 14.14
C ASN A 162 -7.84 27.14 14.30
N LYS A 163 -7.24 26.03 14.75
CA LYS A 163 -7.84 24.67 14.78
C LYS A 163 -8.48 24.28 13.44
N GLN A 164 -7.90 24.76 12.34
CA GLN A 164 -8.43 24.58 11.00
C GLN A 164 -7.37 24.01 10.06
N TYR A 165 -7.85 23.40 8.98
CA TYR A 165 -6.99 22.88 7.92
C TYR A 165 -6.82 23.95 6.85
N GLU A 166 -5.62 24.49 6.76
CA GLU A 166 -5.23 25.47 5.74
C GLU A 166 -4.47 24.77 4.62
N ARG A 167 -4.48 25.34 3.42
CA ARG A 167 -3.78 24.74 2.27
C ARG A 167 -2.29 24.72 2.59
N ALA A 168 -1.66 23.56 2.44
CA ALA A 168 -0.25 23.40 2.81
C ALA A 168 0.65 24.21 1.87
N ASP A 169 1.77 24.72 2.39
CA ASP A 169 2.82 25.28 1.57
C ASP A 169 3.53 24.16 0.79
N ALA A 170 3.56 24.28 -0.54
CA ALA A 170 4.16 23.28 -1.42
C ALA A 170 5.68 23.12 -1.18
N SER A 171 6.38 24.19 -0.81
CA SER A 171 7.82 24.18 -0.52
C SER A 171 8.13 23.50 0.81
N GLU A 172 7.30 23.75 1.83
CA GLU A 172 7.41 23.07 3.12
C GLU A 172 7.22 21.56 2.96
N LEU A 173 6.18 21.15 2.23
CA LEU A 173 5.90 19.74 1.95
C LEU A 173 7.03 19.08 1.16
N ARG A 174 7.56 19.74 0.12
CA ARG A 174 8.71 19.24 -0.67
C ARG A 174 9.95 19.03 0.23
N SER A 175 10.18 19.94 1.17
CA SER A 175 11.31 19.88 2.10
C SER A 175 11.16 18.74 3.10
N LEU A 176 9.95 18.56 3.64
CA LEU A 176 9.63 17.47 4.56
C LEU A 176 9.76 16.10 3.88
N LEU A 177 9.26 15.98 2.65
CA LEU A 177 9.28 14.74 1.88
C LEU A 177 10.70 14.25 1.57
N ASN A 178 11.61 15.19 1.27
CA ASN A 178 13.02 14.93 0.96
C ASN A 178 13.92 14.95 2.21
N SER A 179 13.37 15.20 3.41
CA SER A 179 14.14 15.20 4.65
C SER A 179 14.71 13.81 4.92
N LYS A 180 16.01 13.74 5.22
CA LYS A 180 16.67 12.48 5.60
C LYS A 180 16.21 11.95 6.95
N GLU A 181 15.68 12.82 7.82
CA GLU A 181 15.32 12.48 9.19
C GLU A 181 13.85 12.17 9.39
N GLU A 182 12.96 12.75 8.56
CA GLU A 182 11.50 12.61 8.71
C GLU A 182 10.78 12.28 7.40
N GLY A 183 11.52 12.16 6.29
CA GLY A 183 10.94 11.94 4.98
C GLY A 183 10.26 10.58 4.82
N PHE A 184 9.36 10.53 3.85
CA PHE A 184 8.62 9.32 3.49
C PHE A 184 9.53 8.09 3.20
N PRO A 185 10.72 8.23 2.57
CA PRO A 185 11.67 7.11 2.41
C PRO A 185 12.09 6.46 3.74
N LYS A 186 12.34 7.26 4.78
CA LYS A 186 12.73 6.73 6.10
C LYS A 186 11.56 6.03 6.77
N TYR A 187 10.37 6.63 6.72
CA TYR A 187 9.15 5.99 7.24
C TYR A 187 8.95 4.61 6.60
N MET A 188 9.10 4.50 5.28
CA MET A 188 8.99 3.22 4.56
C MET A 188 10.11 2.23 4.91
N LYS A 189 11.32 2.72 5.19
CA LYS A 189 12.43 1.91 5.69
C LYS A 189 12.17 1.35 7.08
N GLU A 190 11.58 2.13 7.98
CA GLU A 190 11.13 1.66 9.30
C GLU A 190 10.03 0.59 9.17
N GLN A 191 9.21 0.67 8.13
CA GLN A 191 8.24 -0.37 7.77
C GLN A 191 8.87 -1.59 7.06
N GLY A 192 10.18 -1.56 6.80
CA GLY A 192 10.94 -2.66 6.21
C GLY A 192 10.98 -2.67 4.68
N PHE A 193 10.79 -1.52 4.03
CA PHE A 193 10.87 -1.35 2.56
C PHE A 193 11.95 -0.36 2.16
N ASN A 194 12.67 -0.67 1.08
CA ASN A 194 13.55 0.29 0.43
C ASN A 194 12.75 1.06 -0.63
N LEU A 195 12.50 2.34 -0.35
CA LEU A 195 11.77 3.24 -1.23
C LEU A 195 12.63 4.44 -1.61
N ASN A 196 12.77 4.68 -2.91
CA ASN A 196 13.39 5.89 -3.44
C ASN A 196 12.31 6.84 -3.95
N THR A 197 12.36 8.09 -3.50
CA THR A 197 11.43 9.12 -3.94
C THR A 197 12.08 10.03 -4.97
N TYR A 198 11.40 10.25 -6.08
CA TYR A 198 11.83 11.12 -7.17
C TYR A 198 10.80 12.21 -7.40
N GLN A 199 11.23 13.46 -7.28
CA GLN A 199 10.39 14.60 -7.55
C GLN A 199 10.33 14.85 -9.07
N GLN A 200 9.13 14.77 -9.63
CA GLN A 200 8.84 15.04 -11.03
C GLN A 200 8.28 16.46 -11.19
N PRO A 201 8.50 17.12 -12.35
CA PRO A 201 7.81 18.36 -12.67
C PRO A 201 6.29 18.11 -12.72
N TYR A 202 5.51 19.07 -12.20
CA TYR A 202 4.04 18.98 -12.23
C TYR A 202 3.54 19.32 -13.64
N THR A 203 3.03 18.33 -14.37
CA THR A 203 2.40 18.54 -15.69
C THR A 203 0.88 18.43 -15.60
N ALA A 204 0.16 19.29 -16.33
CA ALA A 204 -1.29 19.28 -16.34
C ALA A 204 -1.82 17.97 -16.96
N LYS A 205 -3.04 17.54 -16.57
CA LYS A 205 -3.65 16.24 -16.92
C LYS A 205 -3.70 15.94 -18.44
N THR A 206 -3.65 16.98 -19.26
CA THR A 206 -3.73 16.92 -20.72
C THR A 206 -2.40 16.49 -21.35
N GLU A 207 -1.27 16.91 -20.77
CA GLU A 207 0.07 16.67 -21.30
C GLU A 207 0.58 15.26 -20.97
N GLU A 208 0.14 14.71 -19.83
CA GLU A 208 0.54 13.37 -19.37
C GLU A 208 -0.09 12.24 -20.22
N LYS A 209 -1.30 12.44 -20.76
CA LYS A 209 -1.89 11.49 -21.74
C LYS A 209 -1.13 11.49 -23.06
N ALA A 210 -0.59 12.64 -23.48
CA ALA A 210 0.23 12.76 -24.68
C ALA A 210 1.61 12.15 -24.45
N ALA A 211 2.29 12.49 -23.35
CA ALA A 211 3.60 11.95 -23.00
C ALA A 211 3.59 10.44 -22.72
N ALA A 212 2.54 9.91 -22.07
CA ALA A 212 2.38 8.47 -21.85
C ALA A 212 2.02 7.71 -23.15
N ALA A 213 1.45 8.39 -24.14
CA ALA A 213 1.22 7.80 -25.47
C ALA A 213 2.49 7.79 -26.31
N GLU A 214 3.34 8.82 -26.20
CA GLU A 214 4.65 8.88 -26.85
C GLU A 214 5.65 7.89 -26.25
N MET A 215 5.80 7.83 -24.92
CA MET A 215 6.67 6.84 -24.28
C MET A 215 6.27 5.39 -24.59
N LYS A 216 4.98 5.11 -24.81
CA LYS A 216 4.52 3.78 -25.24
C LYS A 216 4.84 3.48 -26.71
N LYS A 217 4.90 4.51 -27.56
CA LYS A 217 5.36 4.38 -28.96
C LYS A 217 6.86 4.11 -29.01
N ASP A 218 7.67 4.87 -28.28
CA ASP A 218 9.13 4.73 -28.28
C ASP A 218 9.59 3.37 -27.74
N LEU A 219 8.89 2.84 -26.72
CA LEU A 219 9.15 1.52 -26.16
C LEU A 219 8.72 0.38 -27.11
N ALA A 220 7.76 0.63 -27.99
CA ALA A 220 7.32 -0.32 -29.02
C ALA A 220 8.23 -0.31 -30.25
N GLU A 221 8.77 0.84 -30.65
CA GLU A 221 9.74 0.96 -31.73
C GLU A 221 11.11 0.40 -31.33
N SER A 222 11.58 0.65 -30.12
CA SER A 222 12.82 0.04 -29.58
C SER A 222 12.76 -1.49 -29.47
N LYS A 223 11.55 -2.08 -29.38
CA LYS A 223 11.36 -3.54 -29.42
C LYS A 223 11.33 -4.11 -30.83
N LYS A 224 10.99 -3.31 -31.85
CA LYS A 224 11.06 -3.74 -33.26
C LYS A 224 12.48 -3.72 -33.81
N GLU A 225 13.32 -2.78 -33.37
CA GLU A 225 14.69 -2.65 -33.87
C GLU A 225 15.66 -3.74 -33.36
N LYS A 226 15.36 -4.37 -32.21
CA LYS A 226 16.15 -5.51 -31.68
C LYS A 226 15.72 -6.90 -32.19
N ALA A 227 14.76 -6.98 -33.11
CA ALA A 227 14.23 -8.25 -33.64
C ALA A 227 14.49 -8.47 -35.14
N ALA A 228 15.47 -7.79 -35.74
CA ALA A 228 15.99 -8.16 -37.06
C ALA A 228 17.23 -9.06 -36.88
N PRO A 229 17.15 -10.38 -37.12
CA PRO A 229 18.32 -11.24 -37.05
C PRO A 229 19.18 -11.05 -38.29
N SER A 230 20.46 -10.82 -38.04
CA SER A 230 21.59 -11.04 -38.95
C SER A 230 21.46 -12.35 -39.72
N LYS A 231 21.67 -12.29 -41.04
CA LYS A 231 22.26 -13.38 -41.84
C LYS A 231 23.25 -12.78 -42.83
N GLU A 232 24.51 -13.17 -42.67
CA GLU A 232 25.64 -12.94 -43.56
C GLU A 232 25.45 -13.58 -44.96
N THR A 233 26.01 -12.91 -45.98
CA THR A 233 26.26 -13.33 -47.39
C THR A 233 27.36 -14.42 -47.48
N PRO A 234 27.52 -15.23 -48.56
CA PRO A 234 28.10 -14.81 -49.88
C PRO A 234 27.52 -15.57 -51.13
N GLU A 235 27.32 -14.96 -52.31
CA GLU A 235 28.17 -14.85 -53.53
C GLU A 235 27.43 -15.40 -54.81
N PRO A 236 27.82 -14.97 -56.05
CA PRO A 236 26.99 -14.96 -57.28
C PRO A 236 27.23 -16.18 -58.20
N PRO A 237 26.52 -16.34 -59.35
CA PRO A 237 27.13 -15.87 -60.62
C PRO A 237 26.16 -15.52 -61.80
N SER A 238 26.80 -14.96 -62.85
CA SER A 238 26.53 -15.15 -64.29
C SER A 238 25.64 -14.17 -65.08
N ARG A 239 26.38 -13.26 -65.73
CA ARG A 239 26.18 -12.48 -66.97
C ARG A 239 25.45 -13.24 -68.11
N PRO A 240 24.58 -12.57 -68.90
CA PRO A 240 24.32 -12.97 -70.28
C PRO A 240 25.17 -12.14 -71.26
N SER A 241 25.78 -12.85 -72.22
CA SER A 241 26.48 -12.30 -73.39
C SER A 241 25.52 -12.03 -74.55
N ALA A 242 25.98 -11.18 -75.48
CA ALA A 242 25.51 -10.91 -76.86
C ALA A 242 24.32 -9.93 -76.99
N SER A 243 24.26 -9.00 -77.96
CA SER A 243 25.16 -8.55 -79.03
C SER A 243 24.47 -7.35 -79.71
N SER A 244 25.20 -6.28 -80.01
CA SER A 244 25.12 -5.45 -81.24
C SER A 244 26.25 -4.43 -81.23
#